data_AF-A0A2G9I1K7-F1
#
_entry.id   AF-A0A2G9I1K7-F1
#
_cell.length_a   1.000
_cell.length_b   1.000
_cell.length_c   1.000
_cell.angle_alpha   90.00
_cell.angle_beta   90.00
_cell.angle_gamma   90.00
#
_symmetry.space_group_name_H-M   'P 1'
#
loop_
_entity.id
_entity.type
_entity.pdbx_description
1 polymer ?
#
loop_
_entity_poly.entity_id
_entity_poly.type
_entity_poly.pdbx_seq_one_letter_code
_entity_poly.pdbx_strand_id
1 'polypeptide(L)'
;MNSNKNSKLLFIAISLLLLSLCSSYSIQESEALESILNRLNAKKPSPSEQESAAEGVLRRLLPTHLSSFKFKIISKDVCGGNSCFQISNYRSLSKGPAEIMIKGTTAVDITSGLHWYLKYWCGAHVSWDKTGGVQLGSVPKPGSLPAVKHGGVTIQRPVPWNYYQNVVTSSYAFSNCFMWSFLHLSSLSCSDKDV
;
A
#
# COMPACT_ATOMS: atom_id res chain seq x y z
N MET A 1 -6.15 45.29 -41.84
CA MET A 1 -6.15 45.06 -40.37
C MET A 1 -7.26 44.11 -39.86
N ASN A 2 -8.28 43.74 -40.66
CA ASN A 2 -9.41 42.93 -40.17
C ASN A 2 -9.17 41.40 -40.15
N SER A 3 -8.32 40.87 -41.04
CA SER A 3 -8.04 39.44 -41.16
C SER A 3 -7.34 38.83 -39.91
N ASN A 4 -6.43 39.57 -39.28
CA ASN A 4 -5.69 39.12 -38.09
C ASN A 4 -6.59 39.00 -36.84
N LYS A 5 -7.64 39.82 -36.72
CA LYS A 5 -8.63 39.72 -35.63
C LYS A 5 -9.48 38.46 -35.74
N ASN A 6 -9.96 38.13 -36.94
CA ASN A 6 -10.78 36.94 -37.17
C ASN A 6 -9.98 35.64 -36.97
N SER A 7 -8.71 35.62 -37.38
CA SER A 7 -7.81 34.50 -37.11
C SER A 7 -7.59 34.29 -35.61
N LYS A 8 -7.32 35.35 -34.84
CA LYS A 8 -7.20 35.26 -33.37
C LYS A 8 -8.48 34.79 -32.69
N LEU A 9 -9.64 35.26 -33.15
CA LEU A 9 -10.94 34.83 -32.60
C LEU A 9 -11.20 33.34 -32.87
N LEU A 10 -10.84 32.86 -34.06
CA LEU A 10 -10.95 31.45 -34.44
C LEU A 10 -10.02 30.56 -33.59
N PHE A 11 -8.77 30.98 -33.36
CA PHE A 11 -7.84 30.26 -32.49
C PHE A 11 -8.34 30.18 -31.04
N ILE A 12 -8.90 31.28 -30.50
CA ILE A 12 -9.48 31.29 -29.15
C ILE A 12 -10.68 30.33 -29.09
N ALA A 13 -11.58 30.36 -30.09
CA ALA A 13 -12.73 29.48 -30.14
C ALA A 13 -12.32 27.99 -30.21
N ILE A 14 -11.34 27.64 -31.04
CA ILE A 14 -10.81 26.27 -31.15
C ILE A 14 -10.16 25.85 -29.83
N SER A 15 -9.40 26.73 -29.18
CA SER A 15 -8.74 26.43 -27.90
C SER A 15 -9.76 26.20 -26.78
N LEU A 16 -10.83 27.01 -26.71
CA LEU A 16 -11.94 26.81 -25.77
C LEU A 16 -12.72 25.52 -26.04
N LEU A 17 -12.95 25.18 -27.31
CA LEU A 17 -13.58 23.92 -27.69
C LEU A 17 -12.73 22.72 -27.26
N LEU A 18 -11.43 22.76 -27.54
CA LEU A 18 -10.48 21.73 -27.13
C LEU A 18 -10.41 21.57 -25.61
N LEU A 19 -10.38 22.68 -24.85
CA LEU A 19 -10.43 22.63 -23.38
C LEU A 19 -11.74 21.99 -22.87
N SER A 20 -12.88 22.32 -23.49
CA SER A 20 -14.17 21.73 -23.13
C SER A 20 -14.22 20.24 -23.44
N LEU A 21 -13.74 19.79 -24.61
CA LEU A 21 -13.71 18.38 -24.98
C LEU A 21 -12.76 17.57 -24.07
N CYS A 22 -11.58 18.10 -23.75
CA CYS A 22 -10.65 17.47 -22.82
C CYS A 22 -11.27 17.31 -21.42
N SER A 23 -11.94 18.35 -20.93
CA SER A 23 -12.59 18.32 -19.61
C SER A 23 -13.69 17.25 -19.54
N SER A 24 -14.52 17.14 -20.58
CA SER A 24 -15.60 16.14 -20.65
C SER A 24 -15.06 14.70 -20.64
N TYR A 25 -13.99 14.42 -21.37
CA TYR A 25 -13.38 13.09 -21.40
C TYR A 25 -12.77 12.71 -20.04
N SER A 26 -12.03 13.63 -19.40
CA SER A 26 -11.47 13.40 -18.07
C SER A 26 -12.53 13.17 -16.99
N ILE A 27 -13.69 13.84 -17.10
CA ILE A 27 -14.83 13.62 -16.19
C ILE A 27 -15.39 12.20 -16.36
N GLN A 28 -15.60 11.75 -17.60
CA GLN A 28 -16.16 10.42 -17.88
C GLN A 28 -15.25 9.28 -17.40
N GLU A 29 -13.93 9.41 -17.57
CA GLU A 29 -12.96 8.46 -17.06
C GLU A 29 -12.95 8.43 -15.51
N SER A 30 -13.01 9.60 -14.88
CA SER A 30 -13.09 9.72 -13.41
C SER A 30 -14.34 9.06 -12.84
N GLU A 31 -15.51 9.21 -13.48
CA GLU A 31 -16.75 8.60 -13.02
C GLU A 31 -16.74 7.07 -13.10
N ALA A 32 -16.22 6.52 -14.20
CA ALA A 32 -16.09 5.07 -14.36
C ALA A 32 -15.14 4.49 -13.30
N LEU A 33 -14.03 5.17 -13.05
CA LEU A 33 -13.04 4.76 -12.04
C LEU A 33 -13.62 4.83 -10.62
N GLU A 34 -14.30 5.92 -10.27
CA GLU A 34 -14.98 6.06 -8.98
C GLU A 34 -16.05 4.98 -8.76
N SER A 35 -16.83 4.65 -9.80
CA SER A 35 -17.80 3.55 -9.74
C SER A 35 -17.15 2.20 -9.43
N ILE A 36 -16.01 1.90 -10.06
CA ILE A 36 -15.24 0.68 -9.80
C ILE A 36 -14.70 0.70 -8.36
N LEU A 37 -14.09 1.81 -7.92
CA LEU A 37 -13.55 1.94 -6.57
C LEU A 37 -14.65 1.78 -5.51
N ASN A 38 -15.83 2.34 -5.73
CA ASN A 38 -16.97 2.20 -4.83
C ASN A 38 -17.44 0.75 -4.72
N ARG A 39 -17.51 0.02 -5.85
CA ARG A 39 -17.83 -1.42 -5.84
C ARG A 39 -16.78 -2.24 -5.09
N LEU A 40 -15.49 -1.94 -5.28
CA LEU A 40 -14.41 -2.61 -4.56
C LEU A 40 -14.45 -2.29 -3.06
N ASN A 41 -14.71 -1.03 -2.70
CA ASN A 41 -14.86 -0.58 -1.32
C ASN A 41 -16.05 -1.28 -0.63
N ALA A 42 -17.16 -1.47 -1.33
CA ALA A 42 -18.34 -2.18 -0.81
C ALA A 42 -18.09 -3.67 -0.54
N LYS A 43 -17.11 -4.27 -1.24
CA LYS A 43 -16.71 -5.69 -1.06
C LYS A 43 -15.57 -5.88 -0.04
N LYS A 44 -15.17 -4.82 0.67
CA LYS A 44 -14.07 -4.93 1.63
C LYS A 44 -14.44 -5.89 2.77
N PRO A 45 -13.49 -6.76 3.20
CA PRO A 45 -13.67 -7.57 4.39
C PRO A 45 -13.87 -6.71 5.64
N SER A 46 -14.38 -7.34 6.70
CA SER A 46 -14.57 -6.66 7.99
C SER A 46 -13.24 -6.13 8.55
N PRO A 47 -13.27 -5.10 9.42
CA PRO A 47 -12.07 -4.59 10.08
C PRO A 47 -11.23 -5.69 10.76
N SER A 48 -11.88 -6.63 11.44
CA SER A 48 -11.20 -7.71 12.16
C SER A 48 -10.49 -8.69 11.21
N GLU A 49 -11.09 -9.03 10.07
CA GLU A 49 -10.45 -9.88 9.06
C GLU A 49 -9.24 -9.17 8.43
N GLN A 50 -9.36 -7.86 8.18
CA GLN A 50 -8.26 -7.05 7.66
C GLN A 50 -7.09 -6.94 8.65
N GLU A 51 -7.38 -6.70 9.93
CA GLU A 51 -6.38 -6.70 11.01
C GLU A 51 -5.69 -8.08 11.12
N SER A 52 -6.46 -9.17 11.07
CA SER A 52 -5.93 -10.54 11.11
C SER A 52 -5.07 -10.87 9.88
N ALA A 53 -5.44 -10.37 8.70
CA ALA A 53 -4.65 -10.54 7.49
C ALA A 53 -3.29 -9.81 7.59
N ALA A 54 -3.29 -8.60 8.15
CA ALA A 54 -2.06 -7.85 8.41
C ALA A 54 -1.17 -8.55 9.46
N GLU A 55 -1.77 -9.12 10.51
CA GLU A 55 -1.05 -9.97 11.48
C GLU A 55 -0.47 -11.22 10.80
N GLY A 56 -1.18 -11.83 9.86
CA GLY A 56 -0.67 -12.94 9.05
C GLY A 56 0.58 -12.56 8.24
N VAL A 57 0.65 -11.33 7.71
CA VAL A 57 1.85 -10.81 7.04
C VAL A 57 2.99 -10.65 8.04
N LEU A 58 2.73 -10.04 9.19
CA LEU A 58 3.73 -9.89 10.25
C LEU A 58 4.28 -11.25 10.70
N ARG A 59 3.41 -12.24 10.91
CA ARG A 59 3.80 -13.61 11.31
C ARG A 59 4.78 -14.26 10.34
N ARG A 60 4.58 -14.02 9.04
CA ARG A 60 5.44 -14.57 7.98
C ARG A 60 6.79 -13.86 7.91
N LEU A 61 6.83 -12.55 8.17
CA LEU A 61 8.06 -11.76 8.11
C LEU A 61 8.88 -11.83 9.40
N LEU A 62 8.24 -11.69 10.56
CA LEU A 62 8.84 -11.56 11.88
C LEU A 62 8.02 -12.34 12.93
N PRO A 63 8.09 -13.69 12.92
CA PRO A 63 7.24 -14.54 13.76
C PRO A 63 7.40 -14.29 15.26
N THR A 64 8.57 -13.82 15.70
CA THR A 64 8.85 -13.53 17.12
C THR A 64 8.34 -12.17 17.59
N HIS A 65 7.91 -11.29 16.68
CA HIS A 65 7.49 -9.91 16.99
C HIS A 65 5.98 -9.71 17.06
N LEU A 66 5.17 -10.77 17.00
CA LEU A 66 3.71 -10.68 17.01
C LEU A 66 3.15 -9.88 18.19
N SER A 67 3.72 -10.06 19.38
CA SER A 67 3.30 -9.31 20.57
C SER A 67 3.79 -7.86 20.57
N SER A 68 4.79 -7.52 19.76
CA SER A 68 5.40 -6.18 19.72
C SER A 68 4.63 -5.19 18.84
N PHE A 69 3.68 -5.67 18.03
CA PHE A 69 2.89 -4.84 17.14
C PHE A 69 1.39 -5.01 17.41
N LYS A 70 0.65 -3.91 17.30
CA LYS A 70 -0.81 -3.90 17.32
C LYS A 70 -1.33 -3.22 16.07
N PHE A 71 -2.35 -3.82 15.47
CA PHE A 71 -2.96 -3.33 14.24
C PHE A 71 -4.39 -2.89 14.46
N LYS A 72 -4.77 -1.77 13.83
CA LYS A 72 -6.13 -1.26 13.92
C LYS A 72 -6.60 -0.63 12.61
N ILE A 73 -7.79 -1.02 12.16
CA ILE A 73 -8.46 -0.34 11.07
C ILE A 73 -9.14 0.93 11.60
N ILE A 74 -8.94 2.04 10.89
CA ILE A 74 -9.54 3.34 11.18
C ILE A 74 -10.36 3.84 9.98
N SER A 75 -11.34 4.73 10.24
CA SER A 75 -12.06 5.40 9.16
C SER A 75 -11.16 6.36 8.39
N LYS A 76 -11.47 6.59 7.11
CA LYS A 76 -10.83 7.61 6.28
C LYS A 76 -11.00 9.01 6.84
N ASP A 77 -12.04 9.26 7.64
CA ASP A 77 -12.28 10.59 8.24
C ASP A 77 -11.13 11.01 9.17
N VAL A 78 -10.55 10.05 9.89
CA VAL A 78 -9.35 10.25 10.73
C VAL A 78 -8.14 10.65 9.88
N CYS A 79 -8.14 10.27 8.62
CA CYS A 79 -7.10 10.54 7.63
C CYS A 79 -7.45 11.71 6.70
N GLY A 80 -8.43 12.55 7.03
CA GLY A 80 -8.83 13.69 6.19
C GLY A 80 -9.47 13.28 4.85
N GLY A 81 -10.22 12.17 4.85
CA GLY A 81 -10.92 11.64 3.67
C GLY A 81 -10.07 10.74 2.77
N ASN A 82 -8.76 10.68 2.99
CA ASN A 82 -7.82 9.90 2.18
C ASN A 82 -7.44 8.57 2.84
N SER A 83 -6.86 7.65 2.07
CA SER A 83 -6.21 6.47 2.66
C SER A 83 -4.93 6.89 3.36
N CYS A 84 -4.73 6.44 4.60
CA CYS A 84 -3.52 6.72 5.35
C CYS A 84 -3.15 5.57 6.29
N PHE A 85 -1.91 5.62 6.77
CA PHE A 85 -1.48 4.86 7.94
C PHE A 85 -0.88 5.76 9.01
N GLN A 86 -1.01 5.35 10.26
CA GLN A 86 -0.50 6.03 11.43
C GLN A 86 0.35 5.07 12.26
N ILE A 87 1.54 5.49 12.69
CA ILE A 87 2.45 4.71 13.52
C ILE A 87 2.64 5.48 14.82
N SER A 88 2.44 4.81 15.95
CA SER A 88 2.56 5.41 17.27
C SER A 88 3.10 4.41 18.29
N ASN A 89 3.66 4.90 19.39
CA ASN A 89 4.04 4.04 20.50
C ASN A 89 2.79 3.62 21.27
N TYR A 90 2.63 2.32 21.48
CA TYR A 90 1.60 1.73 22.31
C TYR A 90 2.14 1.53 23.72
N ARG A 91 1.51 2.20 24.69
CA ARG A 91 1.75 1.95 26.11
C ARG A 91 0.75 0.91 26.56
N SER A 92 1.20 -0.33 26.71
CA SER A 92 0.43 -1.32 27.44
C SER A 92 0.33 -0.86 28.91
N LEU A 93 -0.83 -1.06 29.54
CA LEU A 93 -1.04 -0.72 30.96
C LEU A 93 -0.13 -1.53 31.89
N SER A 94 0.39 -2.65 31.39
CA SER A 94 1.45 -3.45 32.00
C SER A 94 2.81 -2.81 31.70
N LYS A 95 3.74 -2.75 32.67
CA LYS A 95 5.13 -2.25 32.54
C LYS A 95 6.02 -3.09 31.59
N GLY A 96 5.48 -3.52 30.45
CA GLY A 96 6.20 -4.18 29.38
C GLY A 96 6.89 -3.17 28.46
N PRO A 97 7.74 -3.66 27.56
CA PRO A 97 8.42 -2.81 26.60
C PRO A 97 7.43 -2.11 25.66
N ALA A 98 7.86 -0.99 25.07
CA ALA A 98 7.01 -0.23 24.15
C ALA A 98 6.62 -1.08 22.93
N GLU A 99 5.32 -1.34 22.79
CA GLU A 99 4.75 -1.97 21.61
C GLU A 99 4.50 -0.88 20.55
N ILE A 100 4.44 -1.25 19.28
CA ILE A 100 4.17 -0.31 18.18
C ILE A 100 2.73 -0.50 17.70
N MET A 101 1.93 0.57 17.73
CA MET A 101 0.59 0.59 17.16
C MET A 101 0.65 1.14 15.75
N ILE A 102 0.18 0.34 14.79
CA ILE A 102 0.00 0.76 13.39
C ILE A 102 -1.48 0.76 13.07
N LYS A 103 -2.01 1.93 12.74
CA LYS A 103 -3.39 2.11 12.29
C LYS A 103 -3.40 2.36 10.79
N GLY A 104 -4.44 1.91 10.09
CA GLY A 104 -4.58 2.20 8.66
C GLY A 104 -6.02 2.12 8.19
N THR A 105 -6.31 2.71 7.02
CA THR A 105 -7.67 2.66 6.46
C THR A 105 -8.03 1.31 5.85
N THR A 106 -7.02 0.50 5.52
CA THR A 106 -7.15 -0.86 5.02
C THR A 106 -6.00 -1.74 5.53
N ALA A 107 -6.12 -3.06 5.41
CA ALA A 107 -5.01 -3.97 5.70
C ALA A 107 -3.73 -3.63 4.91
N VAL A 108 -3.86 -3.13 3.67
CA VAL A 108 -2.73 -2.72 2.82
C VAL A 108 -2.05 -1.48 3.39
N ASP A 109 -2.81 -0.53 3.94
CA ASP A 109 -2.23 0.65 4.58
C ASP A 109 -1.49 0.27 5.87
N ILE A 110 -2.04 -0.67 6.65
CA ILE A 110 -1.37 -1.21 7.84
C ILE A 110 -0.04 -1.88 7.46
N THR A 111 -0.03 -2.75 6.46
CA THR A 111 1.21 -3.43 6.03
C THR A 111 2.20 -2.48 5.37
N SER A 112 1.72 -1.43 4.71
CA SER A 112 2.56 -0.34 4.21
C SER A 112 3.21 0.42 5.36
N GLY A 113 2.47 0.70 6.44
CA GLY A 113 3.01 1.30 7.66
C GLY A 113 4.02 0.39 8.36
N LEU A 114 3.78 -0.92 8.41
CA LEU A 114 4.74 -1.90 8.91
C LEU A 114 6.04 -1.88 8.09
N HIS A 115 5.94 -1.96 6.77
CA HIS A 115 7.10 -1.89 5.87
C HIS A 115 7.87 -0.57 6.05
N TRP A 116 7.15 0.55 6.15
CA TRP A 116 7.75 1.86 6.36
C TRP A 116 8.51 1.94 7.69
N TYR A 117 7.91 1.45 8.78
CA TYR A 117 8.58 1.37 10.08
C TYR A 117 9.85 0.52 10.03
N LEU A 118 9.77 -0.67 9.45
CA LEU A 118 10.91 -1.57 9.30
C LEU A 118 12.03 -0.92 8.49
N LYS A 119 11.70 -0.22 7.41
CA LYS A 119 12.68 0.48 6.56
C LYS A 119 13.37 1.63 7.30
N TYR A 120 12.60 2.53 7.90
CA TYR A 120 13.15 3.81 8.39
C TYR A 120 13.60 3.76 9.87
N TRP A 121 12.97 2.94 10.72
CA TRP A 121 13.34 2.83 12.15
C TRP A 121 14.26 1.64 12.40
N CYS A 122 14.03 0.50 11.74
CA CYS A 122 14.83 -0.70 11.93
C CYS A 122 15.96 -0.86 10.90
N GLY A 123 15.97 -0.07 9.82
CA GLY A 123 16.97 -0.22 8.75
C GLY A 123 16.89 -1.56 8.02
N ALA A 124 15.69 -2.15 7.94
CA ALA A 124 15.45 -3.42 7.26
C ALA A 124 15.05 -3.20 5.79
N HIS A 125 15.20 -4.24 4.98
CA HIS A 125 14.90 -4.17 3.54
C HIS A 125 14.15 -5.42 3.07
N VAL A 126 13.14 -5.22 2.22
CA VAL A 126 12.34 -6.30 1.63
C VAL A 126 12.24 -6.06 0.12
N SER A 127 12.74 -7.01 -0.66
CA SER A 127 12.66 -7.00 -2.11
C SER A 127 12.62 -8.43 -2.67
N TRP A 128 12.56 -8.56 -4.00
CA TRP A 128 12.73 -9.84 -4.68
C TRP A 128 14.12 -10.42 -4.43
N ASP A 129 14.24 -11.75 -4.39
CA ASP A 129 15.52 -12.43 -4.14
C ASP A 129 16.62 -11.95 -5.08
N LYS A 130 16.29 -11.79 -6.38
CA LYS A 130 17.24 -11.27 -7.39
C LYS A 130 17.57 -9.79 -7.25
N THR A 131 16.84 -9.02 -6.45
CA THR A 131 17.05 -7.57 -6.24
C THR A 131 17.53 -7.22 -4.83
N GLY A 132 17.95 -8.21 -4.04
CA GLY A 132 18.48 -8.02 -2.69
C GLY A 132 17.75 -8.81 -1.60
N GLY A 133 16.66 -9.49 -1.94
CA GLY A 133 15.93 -10.38 -1.04
C GLY A 133 15.35 -9.69 0.19
N VAL A 134 15.17 -10.49 1.24
CA VAL A 134 14.62 -10.09 2.53
C VAL A 134 15.75 -9.97 3.56
N GLN A 135 16.10 -8.75 3.94
CA GLN A 135 17.17 -8.42 4.89
C GLN A 135 16.58 -7.85 6.18
N LEU A 136 16.34 -8.73 7.16
CA LEU A 136 15.71 -8.38 8.44
C LEU A 136 16.68 -8.42 9.63
N GLY A 137 17.97 -8.66 9.40
CA GLY A 137 18.97 -8.81 10.46
C GLY A 137 19.20 -7.56 11.33
N SER A 138 18.83 -6.38 10.82
CA SER A 138 18.88 -5.10 11.54
C SER A 138 17.69 -4.88 12.49
N VAL A 139 16.63 -5.69 12.40
CA VAL A 139 15.45 -5.56 13.26
C VAL A 139 15.78 -5.97 14.70
N PRO A 140 15.65 -5.07 15.69
CA PRO A 140 15.94 -5.40 17.09
C PRO A 140 15.01 -6.48 17.64
N LYS A 141 15.44 -7.17 18.70
CA LYS A 141 14.63 -8.17 19.39
C LYS A 141 13.33 -7.56 19.94
N PRO A 142 12.27 -8.37 20.09
CA PRO A 142 11.05 -7.94 20.77
C PRO A 142 11.36 -7.21 22.08
N GLY A 143 10.74 -6.04 22.24
CA GLY A 143 10.92 -5.18 23.39
C GLY A 143 12.11 -4.21 23.35
N SER A 144 12.98 -4.29 22.35
CA SER A 144 14.03 -3.30 22.05
C SER A 144 13.76 -2.53 20.76
N LEU A 145 12.51 -2.53 20.29
CA LEU A 145 12.13 -1.85 19.05
C LEU A 145 12.30 -0.32 19.20
N PRO A 146 12.79 0.38 18.16
CA PRO A 146 13.03 1.82 18.25
C PRO A 146 11.73 2.62 18.42
N ALA A 147 11.61 3.36 19.52
CA ALA A 147 10.41 4.17 19.76
C ALA A 147 10.21 5.24 18.66
N VAL A 148 8.95 5.46 18.28
CA VAL A 148 8.57 6.52 17.35
C VAL A 148 8.73 7.87 18.03
N LYS A 149 9.54 8.76 17.46
CA LYS A 149 9.78 10.10 18.01
C LYS A 149 8.59 11.03 17.70
N HIS A 150 8.49 12.15 18.43
CA HIS A 150 7.56 13.26 18.14
C HIS A 150 6.05 12.93 18.11
N GLY A 151 5.60 11.96 18.92
CA GLY A 151 4.16 11.69 19.10
C GLY A 151 3.51 10.80 18.04
N GLY A 152 4.26 10.36 17.03
CA GLY A 152 3.79 9.44 15.99
C GLY A 152 4.07 9.93 14.57
N VAL A 153 3.77 9.10 13.59
CA VAL A 153 3.88 9.41 12.16
C VAL A 153 2.54 9.13 11.51
N THR A 154 2.02 10.07 10.70
CA THR A 154 0.86 9.86 9.84
C THR A 154 1.26 10.12 8.41
N ILE A 155 1.03 9.15 7.51
CA ILE A 155 1.34 9.28 6.09
C ILE A 155 0.09 8.98 5.30
N GLN A 156 -0.37 9.98 4.55
CA GLN A 156 -1.46 9.84 3.58
C GLN A 156 -0.91 9.32 2.25
N ARG A 157 -1.72 8.48 1.61
CA ARG A 157 -1.43 8.01 0.26
C ARG A 157 -1.77 9.12 -0.73
N PRO A 158 -0.85 9.51 -1.63
CA PRO A 158 -1.09 10.59 -2.58
C PRO A 158 -2.05 10.19 -3.72
N VAL A 159 -2.30 8.89 -3.90
CA VAL A 159 -3.10 8.33 -4.99
C VAL A 159 -4.27 7.49 -4.46
N PRO A 160 -5.42 7.49 -5.16
CA PRO A 160 -6.62 6.75 -4.72
C PRO A 160 -6.46 5.22 -4.83
N TRP A 161 -5.60 4.74 -5.74
CA TRP A 161 -5.29 3.32 -5.94
C TRP A 161 -3.83 3.13 -6.34
N ASN A 162 -3.29 1.96 -6.02
CA ASN A 162 -1.98 1.52 -6.49
C ASN A 162 -2.21 0.26 -7.32
N TYR A 163 -1.54 0.16 -8.47
CA TYR A 163 -1.61 -1.02 -9.32
C TYR A 163 -0.24 -1.66 -9.45
N TYR A 164 -0.26 -2.98 -9.52
CA TYR A 164 0.91 -3.80 -9.70
C TYR A 164 0.55 -4.94 -10.64
N GLN A 165 1.54 -5.38 -11.44
CA GLN A 165 1.47 -6.37 -12.53
C GLN A 165 1.18 -5.76 -13.90
N ASN A 166 1.59 -6.46 -14.96
CA ASN A 166 1.19 -6.23 -16.33
C ASN A 166 0.55 -7.53 -16.85
N VAL A 167 -0.26 -7.48 -17.91
CA VAL A 167 -0.87 -8.67 -18.53
C VAL A 167 0.18 -9.74 -18.85
N VAL A 168 1.36 -9.33 -19.29
CA VAL A 168 2.45 -10.25 -19.66
C VAL A 168 3.16 -10.86 -18.46
N THR A 169 3.04 -10.27 -17.26
CA THR A 169 3.68 -10.79 -16.04
C THR A 169 3.21 -12.21 -15.72
N SER A 170 1.96 -12.53 -16.05
CA SER A 170 1.41 -13.88 -15.91
C SER A 170 2.24 -14.94 -16.65
N SER A 171 2.62 -14.66 -17.90
CA SER A 171 3.36 -15.60 -18.75
C SER A 171 4.88 -15.57 -18.55
N TYR A 172 5.48 -14.39 -18.33
CA TYR A 172 6.95 -14.30 -18.22
C TYR A 172 7.49 -14.52 -16.81
N ALA A 173 6.71 -14.20 -15.78
CA ALA A 173 7.15 -14.28 -14.39
C ALA A 173 6.41 -15.38 -13.59
N PHE A 174 5.11 -15.56 -13.82
CA PHE A 174 4.29 -16.46 -13.00
C PHE A 174 4.06 -17.86 -13.59
N SER A 175 4.57 -18.14 -14.79
CA SER A 175 4.35 -19.38 -15.55
C SER A 175 5.00 -20.63 -14.94
N ASN A 176 5.95 -20.50 -14.01
CA ASN A 176 6.68 -21.63 -13.42
C ASN A 176 6.57 -21.68 -11.88
N CYS A 177 5.46 -22.23 -11.36
CA CYS A 177 5.22 -22.49 -9.93
C CYS A 177 5.32 -21.30 -8.96
N PHE A 178 5.51 -20.09 -9.49
CA PHE A 178 5.85 -18.90 -8.72
C PHE A 178 4.73 -18.47 -7.77
N MET A 179 3.47 -18.66 -8.16
CA MET A 179 2.32 -18.18 -7.38
C MET A 179 2.05 -19.05 -6.13
N TRP A 180 2.36 -20.34 -6.16
CA TRP A 180 2.10 -21.25 -5.04
C TRP A 180 3.12 -21.09 -3.90
N SER A 181 4.41 -21.00 -4.22
CA SER A 181 5.48 -20.79 -3.22
C SER A 181 5.52 -19.35 -2.64
N PHE A 182 4.82 -18.38 -3.25
CA PHE A 182 4.70 -17.01 -2.71
C PHE A 182 3.56 -16.85 -1.70
N LEU A 183 2.48 -17.64 -1.82
CA LEU A 183 1.35 -17.63 -0.89
C LEU A 183 1.62 -18.45 0.38
N HIS A 184 2.42 -19.50 0.25
CA HIS A 184 2.92 -20.31 1.36
C HIS A 184 4.44 -20.23 1.31
N LEU A 185 5.08 -19.57 2.29
CA LEU A 185 6.55 -19.64 2.48
C LEU A 185 6.96 -21.08 2.84
N SER A 186 6.86 -21.97 1.86
CA SER A 186 7.33 -23.35 1.90
C SER A 186 8.33 -23.51 0.77
N SER A 187 9.54 -23.89 1.13
CA SER A 187 10.67 -24.18 0.25
C SER A 187 10.48 -25.48 -0.52
N LEU A 188 9.37 -25.62 -1.24
CA LEU A 188 9.21 -26.68 -2.24
C LEU A 188 9.85 -26.17 -3.54
N SER A 189 11.12 -26.58 -3.72
CA SER A 189 11.79 -26.53 -5.01
C SER A 189 10.97 -27.33 -6.02
N CYS A 190 10.50 -26.68 -7.07
CA CYS A 190 9.87 -27.35 -8.21
C CYS A 190 10.97 -27.81 -9.17
N SER A 191 11.96 -28.56 -8.67
CA SER A 191 12.90 -29.30 -9.49
C SER A 191 12.40 -30.74 -9.45
N ASP A 192 11.49 -31.06 -10.36
CA ASP A 192 11.14 -32.41 -10.82
C ASP A 192 9.91 -32.29 -11.72
N LYS A 193 10.09 -31.71 -12.91
CA LYS A 193 9.34 -32.09 -14.10
C LYS A 193 10.29 -32.00 -15.28
N ASP A 194 10.95 -33.13 -15.49
CA ASP A 194 11.75 -33.47 -16.64
C ASP A 194 11.05 -33.11 -17.96
N VAL A 195 11.81 -32.52 -18.87
CA VAL A 195 11.74 -32.80 -20.31
C VAL A 195 13.06 -33.44 -20.69
#